data_AF-A0A7V2HWX7-F1
#
_entry.id   AF-A0A7V2HWX7-F1
#
_cell.length_a   1.000
_cell.length_b   1.000
_cell.length_c   1.000
_cell.angle_alpha   90.00
_cell.angle_beta   90.00
_cell.angle_gamma   90.00
#
_symmetry.space_group_name_H-M   'P 1'
#
loop_
_entity.id
_entity.type
_entity.pdbx_description
1 polymer ?
#
loop_
_entity_poly.entity_id
_entity_poly.type
_entity_poly.pdbx_seq_one_letter_code
_entity_poly.pdbx_strand_id
1 'polypeptide(L)'
;MSLDETTPHEEALHELYQMVKPKTEGEEIPRFRFAYFTVRFAAQLLALTLVGWLIIISTGNQTIIRANLDLASGKFAVTLLGTMLLLCFSEYFLHLYPMHKGLKLPLGRPRWLTEGLNNWLDSIRHSHDGIHHRLTDVGRLKGNLLNEYPIDEVAKTRSATFPKLAIVLFWGVFAIPATALQLILPTLPVLVCFAISISWSVWLYENRHAIDHFPEDWWRRQCRKPLIGPLMMRIHALHFVHHLNRRRNLNVGGLFLVPLADITFGTYRYPRTLMEAWLSEEPSTDWRAVLQEAIVDINRSPWSFQIRSTLKRALQRTA
;
A
#
# COMPACT_ATOMS: atom_id res chain seq x y z
N MET A 1 30.42 17.78 30.43
CA MET A 1 28.99 17.91 30.09
C MET A 1 28.52 16.53 29.64
N SER A 2 27.88 15.78 30.53
CA SER A 2 27.45 14.40 30.29
C SER A 2 26.29 14.38 29.30
N LEU A 3 26.49 13.68 28.18
CA LEU A 3 25.47 13.38 27.18
C LEU A 3 24.64 12.18 27.66
N ASP A 4 23.81 12.36 28.69
CA ASP A 4 22.96 11.28 29.19
C ASP A 4 21.62 11.79 29.73
N GLU A 5 20.97 12.65 28.95
CA GLU A 5 19.54 12.91 29.11
C GLU A 5 18.85 12.27 27.91
N THR A 6 18.55 10.97 28.04
CA THR A 6 17.54 10.34 27.19
C THR A 6 16.23 11.09 27.40
N THR A 7 15.69 11.64 26.33
CA THR A 7 14.43 12.39 26.43
C THR A 7 13.31 11.44 26.87
N PRO A 8 12.26 11.92 27.56
CA PRO A 8 11.11 11.08 27.94
C PRO A 8 10.46 10.36 26.75
N HIS A 9 10.65 10.87 25.53
CA HIS A 9 10.26 10.22 24.29
C HIS A 9 11.13 8.99 23.96
N GLU A 10 12.43 9.06 24.19
CA GLU A 10 13.36 7.93 24.00
C GLU A 10 13.15 6.83 25.06
N GLU A 11 12.83 7.19 26.30
CA GLU A 11 12.44 6.20 27.33
C GLU A 11 11.12 5.50 26.98
N ALA A 12 10.11 6.25 26.55
CA ALA A 12 8.84 5.66 26.10
C ALA A 12 9.02 4.78 24.86
N LEU A 13 9.91 5.17 23.93
CA LEU A 13 10.30 4.32 22.79
C LEU A 13 11.04 3.07 23.25
N HIS A 14 11.94 3.18 24.22
CA HIS A 14 12.66 2.05 24.78
C HIS A 14 11.71 1.08 25.48
N GLU A 15 10.80 1.56 26.32
CA GLU A 15 9.78 0.72 26.97
C GLU A 15 8.87 0.04 25.95
N LEU A 16 8.37 0.77 24.95
CA LEU A 16 7.54 0.18 23.90
C LEU A 16 8.32 -0.85 23.08
N TYR A 17 9.60 -0.58 22.80
CA TYR A 17 10.49 -1.52 22.13
C TYR A 17 10.69 -2.78 22.98
N GLN A 18 10.90 -2.66 24.30
CA GLN A 18 10.98 -3.81 25.21
C GLN A 18 9.65 -4.58 25.33
N MET A 19 8.51 -3.91 25.19
CA MET A 19 7.18 -4.55 25.17
C MET A 19 6.90 -5.30 23.86
N VAL A 20 7.43 -4.81 22.74
CA VAL A 20 7.29 -5.43 21.40
C VAL A 20 8.38 -6.47 21.14
N LYS A 21 9.52 -6.38 21.85
CA LYS A 21 10.60 -7.37 21.79
C LYS A 21 9.99 -8.74 22.12
N PRO A 22 10.06 -9.71 21.21
CA PRO A 22 9.51 -11.03 21.47
C PRO A 22 10.17 -11.58 22.73
N LYS A 23 9.34 -12.05 23.68
CA LYS A 23 9.75 -12.63 24.97
C LYS A 23 10.59 -13.91 24.84
N THR A 24 10.96 -14.30 23.64
CA THR A 24 11.60 -15.57 23.31
C THR A 24 12.95 -15.31 22.65
N GLU A 25 13.94 -14.95 23.48
CA GLU A 25 15.35 -15.21 23.13
C GLU A 25 15.49 -16.73 22.92
N GLY A 26 15.48 -17.18 21.66
CA GLY A 26 15.64 -18.58 21.28
C GLY A 26 14.59 -19.15 20.31
N GLU A 27 13.51 -18.44 19.99
CA GLU A 27 12.65 -18.86 18.88
C GLU A 27 13.30 -18.46 17.56
N GLU A 28 13.67 -19.45 16.73
CA GLU A 28 14.06 -19.21 15.36
C GLU A 28 12.98 -18.37 14.68
N ILE A 29 13.34 -17.15 14.27
CA ILE A 29 12.48 -16.28 13.47
C ILE A 29 12.10 -17.08 12.22
N PRO A 30 10.82 -17.47 12.01
CA PRO A 30 10.43 -18.11 10.79
C PRO A 30 10.72 -17.12 9.66
N ARG A 31 11.78 -17.38 8.90
CA ARG A 31 12.15 -16.57 7.73
C ARG A 31 10.91 -16.37 6.89
N PHE A 32 10.61 -15.13 6.49
CA PHE A 32 9.47 -14.86 5.63
C PHE A 32 9.55 -15.73 4.37
N ARG A 33 8.71 -16.77 4.31
CA ARG A 33 8.72 -17.74 3.21
C ARG A 33 7.82 -17.19 2.11
N PHE A 34 8.36 -16.30 1.28
CA PHE A 34 7.64 -15.66 0.17
C PHE A 34 6.82 -16.66 -0.66
N ALA A 35 7.38 -17.85 -0.94
CA ALA A 35 6.67 -18.91 -1.65
C ALA A 35 5.44 -19.43 -0.89
N TYR A 36 5.57 -19.74 0.41
CA TYR A 36 4.43 -20.17 1.23
C TYR A 36 3.37 -19.08 1.34
N PHE A 37 3.80 -17.82 1.52
CA PHE A 37 2.91 -16.68 1.54
C PHE A 37 2.10 -16.57 0.24
N THR A 38 2.80 -16.62 -0.90
CA THR A 38 2.21 -16.57 -2.25
C THR A 38 1.23 -17.72 -2.47
N VAL A 39 1.60 -18.95 -2.15
CA VAL A 39 0.75 -20.15 -2.34
C VAL A 39 -0.49 -20.10 -1.44
N ARG A 40 -0.32 -19.78 -0.15
CA ARG A 40 -1.46 -19.62 0.78
C ARG A 40 -2.42 -18.55 0.27
N PHE A 41 -1.88 -17.42 -0.19
CA PHE A 41 -2.68 -16.33 -0.72
C PHE A 41 -3.44 -16.76 -1.97
N ALA A 42 -2.77 -17.39 -2.94
CA ALA A 42 -3.39 -17.93 -4.15
C ALA A 42 -4.49 -18.95 -3.83
N ALA A 43 -4.30 -19.81 -2.82
CA ALA A 43 -5.33 -20.76 -2.39
C ALA A 43 -6.56 -20.05 -1.78
N GLN A 44 -6.35 -19.02 -0.95
CA GLN A 44 -7.45 -18.20 -0.42
C GLN A 44 -8.22 -17.48 -1.54
N LEU A 45 -7.50 -16.96 -2.54
CA LEU A 45 -8.11 -16.34 -3.72
C LEU A 45 -8.93 -17.31 -4.55
N LEU A 46 -8.39 -18.51 -4.79
CA LEU A 46 -9.11 -19.55 -5.51
C LEU A 46 -10.41 -19.90 -4.77
N ALA A 47 -10.33 -20.13 -3.46
CA ALA A 47 -11.51 -20.44 -2.65
C ALA A 47 -12.57 -19.33 -2.71
N LEU A 48 -12.18 -18.06 -2.59
CA LEU A 48 -13.10 -16.92 -2.66
C LEU A 48 -13.69 -16.75 -4.07
N THR A 49 -12.90 -17.00 -5.11
CA THR A 49 -13.37 -16.98 -6.49
C THR A 49 -14.40 -18.08 -6.73
N LEU A 50 -14.17 -19.29 -6.20
CA LEU A 50 -15.14 -20.39 -6.25
C LEU A 50 -16.44 -20.05 -5.51
N VAL A 51 -16.35 -19.42 -4.33
CA VAL A 51 -17.54 -18.91 -3.63
C VAL A 51 -18.28 -17.87 -4.47
N GLY A 52 -17.57 -16.95 -5.12
CA GLY A 52 -18.16 -16.00 -6.06
C GLY A 52 -18.92 -16.70 -7.20
N TRP A 53 -18.34 -17.78 -7.76
CA TRP A 53 -19.01 -18.61 -8.76
C TRP A 53 -20.26 -19.30 -8.24
N LEU A 54 -20.23 -19.83 -7.02
CA LEU A 54 -21.42 -20.42 -6.39
C LEU A 54 -22.53 -19.38 -6.21
N ILE A 55 -22.18 -18.13 -5.87
CA ILE A 55 -23.13 -17.01 -5.81
C ILE A 55 -23.70 -16.69 -7.19
N ILE A 56 -22.87 -16.64 -8.24
CA ILE A 56 -23.34 -16.41 -9.62
C ILE A 56 -24.34 -17.49 -10.04
N ILE A 57 -24.00 -18.76 -9.81
CA ILE A 57 -24.84 -19.90 -10.18
C ILE A 57 -26.14 -19.90 -9.38
N SER A 58 -26.09 -19.58 -8.08
CA SER A 58 -27.27 -19.58 -7.22
C SER A 58 -28.29 -18.50 -7.58
N THR A 59 -27.92 -17.48 -8.36
CA THR A 59 -28.89 -16.50 -8.89
C THR A 59 -29.94 -17.13 -9.80
N GLY A 60 -29.65 -18.27 -10.44
CA GLY A 60 -30.50 -18.89 -11.46
C GLY A 60 -30.70 -18.04 -12.72
N ASN A 61 -30.08 -16.87 -12.81
CA ASN A 61 -30.27 -15.91 -13.89
C ASN A 61 -29.35 -16.25 -15.06
N GLN A 62 -29.91 -16.86 -16.10
CA GLN A 62 -29.16 -17.31 -17.28
C GLN A 62 -28.41 -16.17 -17.98
N THR A 63 -28.93 -14.95 -17.96
CA THR A 63 -28.24 -13.79 -18.56
C THR A 63 -26.96 -13.47 -17.80
N ILE A 64 -27.03 -13.41 -16.47
CA ILE A 64 -25.86 -13.14 -15.61
C ILE A 64 -24.84 -14.28 -15.71
N ILE A 65 -25.30 -15.52 -15.69
CA ILE A 65 -24.43 -16.70 -15.80
C ILE A 65 -23.68 -16.67 -17.15
N ARG A 66 -24.39 -16.48 -18.27
CA ARG A 66 -23.77 -16.41 -19.61
C ARG A 66 -22.80 -15.23 -19.73
N ALA A 67 -23.17 -14.06 -19.22
CA ALA A 67 -22.28 -12.89 -19.25
C ALA A 67 -20.95 -13.19 -18.54
N ASN A 68 -20.98 -13.86 -17.38
CA ASN A 68 -19.78 -14.19 -16.62
C ASN A 68 -18.98 -15.38 -17.21
N LEU A 69 -19.57 -16.21 -18.07
CA LEU A 69 -18.87 -17.26 -18.81
C LEU A 69 -18.22 -16.77 -20.11
N ASP A 70 -18.65 -15.62 -20.64
CA ASP A 70 -18.15 -15.03 -21.89
C ASP A 70 -16.84 -14.24 -21.69
N LEU A 71 -15.78 -14.97 -21.31
CA LEU A 71 -14.46 -14.41 -20.97
C LEU A 71 -13.68 -13.87 -22.19
N ALA A 72 -14.06 -14.28 -23.40
CA ALA A 72 -13.37 -13.88 -24.64
C ALA A 72 -13.90 -12.57 -25.25
N SER A 73 -14.93 -11.98 -24.65
CA SER A 73 -15.57 -10.77 -25.17
C SER A 73 -14.77 -9.50 -24.84
N GLY A 74 -14.88 -8.47 -25.69
CA GLY A 74 -14.40 -7.13 -25.36
C GLY A 74 -15.05 -6.56 -24.09
N LYS A 75 -16.27 -7.01 -23.75
CA LYS A 75 -16.95 -6.68 -22.49
C LYS A 75 -16.15 -7.14 -21.28
N PHE A 76 -15.57 -8.35 -21.34
CA PHE A 76 -14.72 -8.86 -20.27
C PHE A 76 -13.51 -7.95 -20.05
N ALA A 77 -12.76 -7.62 -21.10
CA ALA A 77 -11.57 -6.77 -20.99
C ALA A 77 -11.90 -5.38 -20.41
N VAL A 78 -12.97 -4.73 -20.90
CA VAL A 78 -13.39 -3.41 -20.40
C VAL A 78 -13.87 -3.48 -18.96
N THR A 79 -14.65 -4.50 -18.61
CA THR A 79 -15.18 -4.67 -17.25
C THR A 79 -14.04 -4.96 -16.27
N LEU A 80 -13.09 -5.83 -16.64
CA LEU A 80 -11.90 -6.16 -15.85
C LEU A 80 -11.03 -4.92 -15.61
N LEU A 81 -10.75 -4.15 -16.66
CA LEU A 81 -9.98 -2.91 -16.52
C LEU A 81 -10.71 -1.90 -15.63
N GLY A 82 -12.03 -1.75 -15.79
CA GLY A 82 -12.86 -0.89 -14.96
C GLY A 82 -12.84 -1.28 -13.49
N THR A 83 -12.93 -2.57 -13.18
CA THR A 83 -12.86 -3.08 -11.80
C THR A 83 -11.46 -2.94 -11.19
N MET A 84 -10.39 -3.17 -11.97
CA MET A 84 -9.01 -2.91 -11.52
C MET A 84 -8.78 -1.43 -11.23
N LEU A 85 -9.31 -0.54 -12.08
CA LEU A 85 -9.22 0.91 -11.87
C LEU A 85 -9.96 1.32 -10.59
N LEU A 86 -11.19 0.84 -10.39
CA LEU A 86 -11.95 1.07 -9.16
C LEU A 86 -11.16 0.65 -7.91
N LEU A 87 -10.51 -0.51 -7.97
CA LEU A 87 -9.72 -1.04 -6.86
C LEU A 87 -8.42 -0.26 -6.62
N CYS A 88 -7.74 0.20 -7.68
CA CYS A 88 -6.57 1.09 -7.56
C CYS A 88 -6.91 2.39 -6.80
N PHE A 89 -8.06 3.00 -7.09
CA PHE A 89 -8.53 4.17 -6.36
C PHE A 89 -9.02 3.83 -4.95
N SER A 90 -9.65 2.67 -4.79
CA SER A 90 -10.09 2.20 -3.47
C SER A 90 -8.90 1.95 -2.55
N GLU A 91 -7.82 1.34 -3.05
CA GLU A 91 -6.56 1.15 -2.33
C GLU A 91 -6.02 2.48 -1.80
N TYR A 92 -5.92 3.49 -2.66
CA TYR A 92 -5.49 4.84 -2.28
C TYR A 92 -6.32 5.42 -1.13
N PHE A 93 -7.64 5.29 -1.21
CA PHE A 93 -8.53 5.80 -0.16
C PHE A 93 -8.47 4.98 1.12
N LEU A 94 -8.37 3.65 1.02
CA LEU A 94 -8.22 2.76 2.17
C LEU A 94 -6.90 3.02 2.90
N HIS A 95 -5.83 3.30 2.15
CA HIS A 95 -4.54 3.67 2.71
C HIS A 95 -4.61 5.05 3.38
N LEU A 96 -5.16 6.05 2.69
CA LEU A 96 -5.23 7.41 3.24
C LEU A 96 -6.13 7.51 4.48
N TYR A 97 -7.33 6.92 4.42
CA TYR A 97 -8.39 7.22 5.37
C TYR A 97 -8.42 6.27 6.56
N PRO A 98 -8.75 4.96 6.39
CA PRO A 98 -8.60 3.97 7.45
C PRO A 98 -7.20 3.94 8.06
N MET A 99 -6.14 3.82 7.24
CA MET A 99 -4.81 3.54 7.78
C MET A 99 -4.10 4.77 8.34
N HIS A 100 -4.22 5.96 7.74
CA HIS A 100 -3.50 7.15 8.23
C HIS A 100 -4.36 8.21 8.92
N LYS A 101 -5.53 8.53 8.38
CA LYS A 101 -6.38 9.59 8.98
C LYS A 101 -7.29 9.10 10.10
N GLY A 102 -7.44 7.79 10.29
CA GLY A 102 -8.34 7.21 11.27
C GLY A 102 -9.80 7.57 11.01
N LEU A 103 -10.25 7.35 9.77
CA LEU A 103 -11.64 7.57 9.40
C LEU A 103 -12.56 6.75 10.30
N LYS A 104 -13.51 7.44 10.93
CA LYS A 104 -14.63 6.83 11.65
C LYS A 104 -15.90 7.00 10.82
N LEU A 105 -16.66 5.92 10.69
CA LEU A 105 -17.90 5.96 9.92
C LEU A 105 -19.02 6.56 10.79
N PRO A 106 -19.67 7.66 10.33
CA PRO A 106 -20.79 8.26 11.05
C PRO A 106 -22.10 7.53 10.69
N LEU A 107 -22.12 6.21 10.78
CA LEU A 107 -23.29 5.43 10.41
C LEU A 107 -24.33 5.45 11.54
N GLY A 108 -25.57 5.79 11.17
CA GLY A 108 -26.74 5.54 12.00
C GLY A 108 -26.91 4.03 12.25
N ARG A 109 -27.51 3.70 13.39
CA ARG A 109 -27.73 2.36 13.98
C ARG A 109 -27.93 1.20 12.97
N PRO A 110 -27.50 -0.04 13.30
CA PRO A 110 -27.24 -0.53 14.65
C PRO A 110 -25.85 -0.22 15.22
N ARG A 111 -25.81 0.14 16.52
CA ARG A 111 -24.58 0.52 17.24
C ARG A 111 -23.54 -0.59 17.24
N TRP A 112 -23.95 -1.85 17.43
CA TRP A 112 -23.03 -2.99 17.47
C TRP A 112 -22.23 -3.17 16.16
N LEU A 113 -22.85 -2.93 15.01
CA LEU A 113 -22.18 -3.01 13.71
C LEU A 113 -21.21 -1.83 13.52
N THR A 114 -21.65 -0.63 13.92
CA THR A 114 -20.86 0.61 13.77
C THR A 114 -19.65 0.62 14.71
N GLU A 115 -19.83 0.20 15.96
CA GLU A 115 -18.75 0.04 16.94
C GLU A 115 -17.78 -1.06 16.53
N GLY A 116 -18.29 -2.22 16.09
CA GLY A 116 -17.44 -3.30 15.58
C GLY A 116 -16.58 -2.86 14.39
N LEU A 117 -17.17 -2.15 13.44
CA LEU A 117 -16.48 -1.65 12.26
C LEU A 117 -15.46 -0.54 12.60
N ASN A 118 -15.83 0.41 13.46
CA ASN A 118 -14.91 1.45 13.90
C ASN A 118 -13.75 0.88 14.73
N ASN A 119 -14.00 -0.11 15.61
CA ASN A 119 -12.94 -0.81 16.35
C ASN A 119 -11.99 -1.55 15.41
N TRP A 120 -12.53 -2.16 14.35
CA TRP A 120 -11.72 -2.79 13.32
C TRP A 120 -10.88 -1.78 12.53
N LEU A 121 -11.46 -0.65 12.12
CA LEU A 121 -10.72 0.44 11.45
C LEU A 121 -9.63 1.01 12.35
N ASP A 122 -9.91 1.22 13.64
CA ASP A 122 -8.93 1.67 14.63
C ASP A 122 -7.83 0.61 14.84
N SER A 123 -8.16 -0.68 14.80
CA SER A 123 -7.18 -1.77 14.84
C SER A 123 -6.26 -1.78 13.62
N ILE A 124 -6.80 -1.59 12.41
CA ILE A 124 -5.98 -1.46 11.19
C ILE A 124 -5.04 -0.25 11.30
N ARG A 125 -5.57 0.91 11.68
CA ARG A 125 -4.78 2.13 11.87
C ARG A 125 -3.67 1.92 12.88
N HIS A 126 -4.01 1.34 14.03
CA HIS A 126 -3.05 1.10 15.09
C HIS A 126 -1.93 0.15 14.63
N SER A 127 -2.29 -0.94 13.93
CA SER A 127 -1.31 -1.88 13.38
C SER A 127 -0.41 -1.21 12.32
N HIS A 128 -0.99 -0.41 11.43
CA HIS A 128 -0.28 0.19 10.31
C HIS A 128 0.50 1.46 10.71
N ASP A 129 -0.22 2.51 11.11
CA ASP A 129 0.37 3.82 11.44
C ASP A 129 1.03 3.85 12.83
N GLY A 130 0.48 3.08 13.77
CA GLY A 130 0.94 3.03 15.16
C GLY A 130 2.09 2.05 15.42
N ILE A 131 2.17 0.93 14.69
CA ILE A 131 3.18 -0.11 14.90
C ILE A 131 4.09 -0.22 13.67
N HIS A 132 3.55 -0.57 12.50
CA HIS A 132 4.35 -0.86 11.31
C HIS A 132 5.26 0.31 10.91
N HIS A 133 4.72 1.51 10.74
CA HIS A 133 5.54 2.68 10.42
C HIS A 133 6.51 3.11 11.52
N ARG A 134 6.30 2.68 12.77
CA ARG A 134 7.29 2.93 13.84
C ARG A 134 8.44 1.92 13.79
N LEU A 135 8.13 0.67 13.44
CA LEU A 135 9.11 -0.41 13.34
C LEU A 135 9.87 -0.45 12.00
N THR A 136 9.38 0.26 10.99
CA THR A 136 9.99 0.36 9.65
C THR A 136 10.21 1.80 9.25
N ASP A 137 10.37 2.68 10.24
CA ASP A 137 10.51 4.12 10.02
C ASP A 137 11.77 4.40 9.20
N VAL A 138 11.66 5.38 8.31
CA VAL A 138 12.76 5.90 7.51
C VAL A 138 13.11 7.25 8.15
N GLY A 139 13.89 7.22 9.23
CA GLY A 139 14.03 8.39 10.10
C GLY A 139 15.21 8.34 11.08
N ARG A 140 15.64 9.54 11.51
CA ARG A 140 16.89 9.85 12.24
C ARG A 140 17.13 9.01 13.52
N LEU A 141 18.29 8.34 13.57
CA LEU A 141 19.06 8.20 14.80
C LEU A 141 20.52 8.61 14.52
N LYS A 142 21.01 9.62 15.26
CA LYS A 142 22.43 10.03 15.33
C LYS A 142 23.12 10.38 14.00
N GLY A 143 22.43 10.98 13.04
CA GLY A 143 23.06 11.59 11.86
C GLY A 143 23.32 10.66 10.66
N ASN A 144 22.98 9.37 10.78
CA ASN A 144 22.93 8.43 9.65
C ASN A 144 21.48 8.08 9.32
N LEU A 145 21.19 7.77 8.05
CA LEU A 145 19.92 7.17 7.62
C LEU A 145 19.89 5.73 8.15
N LEU A 146 19.38 5.51 9.36
CA LEU A 146 19.09 4.16 9.84
C LEU A 146 17.86 3.66 9.09
N ASN A 147 18.10 2.72 8.19
CA ASN A 147 17.07 2.07 7.41
C ASN A 147 16.63 0.82 8.20
N GLU A 148 15.79 0.97 9.24
CA GLU A 148 15.11 -0.17 9.89
C GLU A 148 13.95 -0.71 9.06
N TYR A 149 13.75 -0.11 7.89
CA TYR A 149 12.83 -0.45 6.84
C TYR A 149 12.77 -1.94 6.46
N PRO A 150 13.86 -2.75 6.50
CA PRO A 150 13.72 -4.18 6.25
C PRO A 150 12.87 -4.90 7.30
N ILE A 151 11.95 -5.77 6.83
CA ILE A 151 11.24 -6.70 7.70
C ILE A 151 12.11 -7.95 7.89
N ASP A 152 12.92 -7.93 8.94
CA ASP A 152 13.81 -9.02 9.35
C ASP A 152 13.34 -9.73 10.63
N GLU A 153 12.37 -9.15 11.34
CA GLU A 153 11.82 -9.68 12.59
C GLU A 153 10.36 -10.15 12.47
N VAL A 154 9.96 -11.06 13.37
CA VAL A 154 8.57 -11.56 13.45
C VAL A 154 7.59 -10.44 13.75
N ALA A 155 7.94 -9.52 14.66
CA ALA A 155 7.09 -8.39 15.04
C ALA A 155 6.83 -7.46 13.83
N LYS A 156 7.87 -7.17 13.04
CA LYS A 156 7.76 -6.44 11.77
C LYS A 156 6.90 -7.19 10.75
N THR A 157 7.06 -8.51 10.64
CA THR A 157 6.26 -9.34 9.72
C THR A 157 4.77 -9.32 10.07
N ARG A 158 4.44 -9.42 11.36
CA ARG A 158 3.05 -9.41 11.83
C ARG A 158 2.36 -8.06 11.64
N SER A 159 3.11 -6.97 11.73
CA SER A 159 2.57 -5.60 11.59
C SER A 159 2.50 -5.13 10.13
N ALA A 160 3.34 -5.68 9.25
CA ALA A 160 3.42 -5.31 7.84
C ALA A 160 2.53 -6.14 6.88
N THR A 161 1.92 -7.23 7.36
CA THR A 161 1.00 -8.06 6.55
C THR A 161 -0.43 -7.86 7.02
N PHE A 162 -1.40 -7.91 6.11
CA PHE A 162 -2.78 -7.85 6.56
C PHE A 162 -3.13 -9.06 7.43
N PRO A 163 -4.07 -8.90 8.38
CA PRO A 163 -4.65 -10.03 9.10
C PRO A 163 -5.12 -11.11 8.13
N LYS A 164 -4.99 -12.40 8.50
CA LYS A 164 -5.31 -13.54 7.62
C LYS A 164 -6.75 -13.50 7.06
N LEU A 165 -7.66 -12.83 7.76
CA LEU A 165 -9.08 -12.66 7.39
C LEU A 165 -9.38 -11.34 6.67
N ALA A 166 -8.42 -10.41 6.56
CA ALA A 166 -8.64 -9.12 5.90
C ALA A 166 -9.07 -9.29 4.45
N ILE A 167 -8.51 -10.29 3.75
CA ILE A 167 -8.90 -10.60 2.37
C ILE A 167 -10.38 -11.01 2.26
N VAL A 168 -10.89 -11.77 3.22
CA VAL A 168 -12.30 -12.18 3.28
C VAL A 168 -13.18 -10.97 3.55
N LEU A 169 -12.73 -10.06 4.43
CA LEU A 169 -13.44 -8.82 4.73
C LEU A 169 -13.48 -7.87 3.53
N PHE A 170 -12.34 -7.66 2.85
CA PHE A 170 -12.31 -6.87 1.61
C PHE A 170 -13.23 -7.48 0.55
N TRP A 171 -13.15 -8.80 0.34
CA TRP A 171 -14.07 -9.50 -0.54
C TRP A 171 -15.53 -9.27 -0.16
N GLY A 172 -15.90 -9.42 1.11
CA GLY A 172 -17.27 -9.21 1.58
C GLY A 172 -17.76 -7.77 1.36
N VAL A 173 -16.93 -6.78 1.72
CA VAL A 173 -17.26 -5.36 1.59
C VAL A 173 -17.48 -4.99 0.12
N PHE A 174 -16.60 -5.44 -0.78
CA PHE A 174 -16.72 -5.08 -2.19
C PHE A 174 -17.63 -6.02 -3.01
N ALA A 175 -17.93 -7.23 -2.54
CA ALA A 175 -18.89 -8.11 -3.20
C ALA A 175 -20.29 -7.50 -3.23
N ILE A 176 -20.68 -6.72 -2.21
CA ILE A 176 -21.97 -6.03 -2.15
C ILE A 176 -22.16 -5.06 -3.33
N PRO A 177 -21.30 -4.03 -3.51
CA PRO A 177 -21.44 -3.12 -4.66
C PRO A 177 -21.21 -3.83 -5.99
N ALA A 178 -20.34 -4.85 -6.07
CA ALA A 178 -20.16 -5.64 -7.30
C ALA A 178 -21.44 -6.40 -7.70
N THR A 179 -22.14 -6.98 -6.72
CA THR A 179 -23.43 -7.66 -6.94
C THR A 179 -24.48 -6.67 -7.39
N ALA A 180 -24.58 -5.50 -6.74
CA ALA A 180 -25.51 -4.46 -7.16
C ALA A 180 -25.23 -4.01 -8.62
N LEU A 181 -23.95 -3.79 -8.95
CA LEU A 181 -23.53 -3.40 -10.29
C LEU A 181 -23.83 -4.50 -11.33
N GLN A 182 -23.67 -5.77 -10.99
CA GLN A 182 -24.05 -6.90 -11.86
C GLN A 182 -25.55 -6.94 -12.15
N LEU A 183 -26.39 -6.63 -11.15
CA LEU A 183 -27.83 -6.59 -11.33
C LEU A 183 -28.27 -5.42 -12.22
N ILE A 184 -27.57 -4.27 -12.13
CA ILE A 184 -27.81 -3.10 -12.98
C ILE A 184 -27.30 -3.34 -14.41
N LEU A 185 -26.17 -4.05 -14.56
CA LEU A 185 -25.51 -4.32 -15.84
C LEU A 185 -25.45 -5.83 -16.13
N PRO A 186 -26.59 -6.52 -16.33
CA PRO A 186 -26.68 -7.98 -16.36
C PRO A 186 -25.95 -8.63 -17.54
N THR A 187 -25.60 -7.86 -18.58
CA THR A 187 -24.89 -8.34 -19.76
C THR A 187 -23.37 -8.18 -19.68
N LEU A 188 -22.87 -7.59 -18.59
CA LEU A 188 -21.44 -7.46 -18.33
C LEU A 188 -20.98 -8.54 -17.32
N PRO A 189 -19.75 -9.06 -17.46
CA PRO A 189 -19.16 -10.04 -16.54
C PRO A 189 -18.67 -9.40 -15.22
N VAL A 190 -19.51 -8.61 -14.56
CA VAL A 190 -19.10 -7.79 -13.41
C VAL A 190 -18.58 -8.65 -12.27
N LEU A 191 -19.30 -9.72 -11.89
CA LEU A 191 -18.93 -10.53 -10.72
C LEU A 191 -17.60 -11.27 -10.92
N VAL A 192 -17.39 -11.90 -12.07
CA VAL A 192 -16.13 -12.60 -12.36
C VAL A 192 -14.96 -11.63 -12.53
N CYS A 193 -15.17 -10.49 -13.20
CA CYS A 193 -14.14 -9.46 -13.33
C CYS A 193 -13.77 -8.86 -11.99
N PHE A 194 -14.77 -8.59 -11.14
CA PHE A 194 -14.55 -8.09 -9.79
C PHE A 194 -13.76 -9.11 -8.96
N ALA A 195 -14.18 -10.37 -8.98
CA ALA A 195 -13.49 -11.47 -8.30
C ALA A 195 -12.01 -11.57 -8.69
N ILE A 196 -11.70 -11.55 -9.98
CA ILE A 196 -10.33 -11.58 -10.48
C ILE A 196 -9.58 -10.32 -10.05
N SER A 197 -10.21 -9.15 -10.16
CA SER A 197 -9.55 -7.87 -9.91
C SER A 197 -9.20 -7.66 -8.45
N ILE A 198 -10.13 -7.96 -7.52
CA ILE A 198 -9.85 -7.85 -6.09
C ILE A 198 -8.79 -8.87 -5.67
N SER A 199 -8.86 -10.08 -6.23
CA SER A 199 -7.88 -11.12 -5.98
C SER A 199 -6.48 -10.68 -6.38
N TRP A 200 -6.35 -10.22 -7.63
CA TRP A 200 -5.10 -9.69 -8.16
C TRP A 200 -4.60 -8.48 -7.39
N SER A 201 -5.47 -7.51 -7.09
CA SER A 201 -5.09 -6.26 -6.42
C SER A 201 -4.55 -6.51 -5.01
N VAL A 202 -5.23 -7.34 -4.21
CA VAL A 202 -4.76 -7.65 -2.85
C VAL A 202 -3.50 -8.52 -2.91
N TRP A 203 -3.40 -9.48 -3.84
CA TRP A 203 -2.16 -10.26 -4.04
C TRP A 203 -0.98 -9.35 -4.39
N LEU A 204 -1.20 -8.45 -5.35
CA LEU A 204 -0.18 -7.52 -5.82
C LEU A 204 0.24 -6.58 -4.69
N TYR A 205 -0.71 -5.99 -3.97
CA TYR A 205 -0.46 -5.13 -2.81
C TYR A 205 0.42 -5.82 -1.79
N GLU A 206 0.02 -7.01 -1.33
CA GLU A 206 0.72 -7.74 -0.27
C GLU A 206 2.12 -8.18 -0.67
N ASN A 207 2.27 -8.77 -1.86
CA ASN A 207 3.59 -9.20 -2.33
C ASN A 207 4.49 -8.01 -2.59
N ARG A 208 3.93 -6.92 -3.14
CA ARG A 208 4.69 -5.71 -3.39
C ARG A 208 5.14 -5.06 -2.09
N HIS A 209 4.23 -4.92 -1.12
CA HIS A 209 4.53 -4.40 0.21
C HIS A 209 5.65 -5.21 0.88
N ALA A 210 5.55 -6.54 0.85
CA ALA A 210 6.59 -7.41 1.41
C ALA A 210 7.95 -7.24 0.70
N ILE A 211 7.96 -7.11 -0.63
CA ILE A 211 9.18 -6.87 -1.42
C ILE A 211 9.75 -5.47 -1.13
N ASP A 212 8.90 -4.46 -0.97
CA ASP A 212 9.32 -3.10 -0.65
C ASP A 212 10.15 -3.09 0.64
N HIS A 213 9.84 -3.95 1.59
CA HIS A 213 10.58 -4.12 2.83
C HIS A 213 11.72 -5.17 2.79
N PHE A 214 12.23 -5.52 1.61
CA PHE A 214 13.45 -6.34 1.53
C PHE A 214 14.70 -5.55 2.00
N PRO A 215 15.78 -6.26 2.39
CA PRO A 215 17.02 -5.63 2.81
C PRO A 215 17.57 -4.65 1.77
N GLU A 216 18.21 -3.59 2.26
CA GLU A 216 18.75 -2.52 1.44
C GLU A 216 19.68 -3.03 0.32
N ASP A 217 20.57 -3.97 0.65
CA ASP A 217 21.48 -4.58 -0.32
C ASP A 217 20.76 -5.25 -1.49
N TRP A 218 19.59 -5.82 -1.25
CA TRP A 218 18.78 -6.41 -2.31
C TRP A 218 18.29 -5.32 -3.26
N TRP A 219 17.73 -4.24 -2.72
CA TRP A 219 17.24 -3.10 -3.52
C TRP A 219 18.36 -2.42 -4.27
N ARG A 220 19.51 -2.17 -3.64
CA ARG A 220 20.71 -1.62 -4.29
C ARG A 220 21.14 -2.48 -5.47
N ARG A 221 21.21 -3.79 -5.27
CA ARG A 221 21.55 -4.74 -6.34
C ARG A 221 20.55 -4.70 -7.50
N GLN A 222 19.24 -4.59 -7.23
CA GLN A 222 18.24 -4.46 -8.30
C GLN A 222 18.35 -3.12 -9.02
N CYS A 223 18.56 -2.02 -8.29
CA CYS A 223 18.64 -0.66 -8.82
C CYS A 223 19.89 -0.42 -9.67
N ARG A 224 20.99 -1.16 -9.45
CA ARG A 224 22.22 -1.09 -10.26
C ARG A 224 22.15 -1.85 -11.58
N LYS A 225 21.10 -2.64 -11.83
CA LYS A 225 20.98 -3.39 -13.09
C LYS A 225 20.77 -2.44 -14.27
N PRO A 226 21.45 -2.63 -15.41
CA PRO A 226 21.43 -1.66 -16.51
C PRO A 226 20.06 -1.52 -17.18
N LEU A 227 19.34 -2.62 -17.34
CA LEU A 227 18.06 -2.63 -18.07
C LEU A 227 16.86 -2.27 -17.20
N ILE A 228 16.83 -2.79 -15.96
CA ILE A 228 15.67 -2.66 -15.07
C ILE A 228 15.90 -1.74 -13.87
N GLY A 229 17.14 -1.31 -13.64
CA GLY A 229 17.53 -0.50 -12.49
C GLY A 229 16.73 0.80 -12.35
N PRO A 230 16.57 1.61 -13.42
CA PRO A 230 15.77 2.83 -13.34
C PRO A 230 14.29 2.57 -12.97
N LEU A 231 13.72 1.46 -13.43
CA LEU A 231 12.36 1.06 -13.07
C LEU A 231 12.31 0.61 -11.61
N MET A 232 13.23 -0.25 -11.18
CA MET A 232 13.33 -0.73 -9.80
C MET A 232 13.54 0.41 -8.81
N MET A 233 14.31 1.43 -9.20
CA MET A 233 14.50 2.64 -8.39
C MET A 233 13.20 3.41 -8.19
N ARG A 234 12.38 3.58 -9.24
CA ARG A 234 11.08 4.26 -9.15
C ARG A 234 10.11 3.45 -8.31
N ILE A 235 10.09 2.13 -8.50
CA ILE A 235 9.35 1.18 -7.70
C ILE A 235 9.73 1.35 -6.23
N HIS A 236 10.99 1.17 -5.86
CA HIS A 236 11.48 1.31 -4.49
C HIS A 236 11.14 2.67 -3.87
N ALA A 237 11.37 3.75 -4.62
CA ALA A 237 11.12 5.11 -4.17
C ALA A 237 9.64 5.37 -3.82
N LEU A 238 8.68 4.64 -4.40
CA LEU A 238 7.27 4.83 -4.09
C LEU A 238 7.00 4.61 -2.60
N HIS A 239 7.27 3.40 -2.13
CA HIS A 239 7.01 3.03 -0.74
C HIS A 239 8.01 3.67 0.22
N PHE A 240 9.28 3.81 -0.19
CA PHE A 240 10.28 4.49 0.63
C PHE A 240 9.88 5.95 0.97
N VAL A 241 9.37 6.70 -0.02
CA VAL A 241 8.89 8.07 0.20
C VAL A 241 7.59 8.11 1.00
N HIS A 242 6.75 7.09 0.86
CA HIS A 242 5.57 6.95 1.68
C HIS A 242 5.94 6.83 3.18
N HIS A 243 6.99 6.09 3.52
CA HIS A 243 7.50 6.04 4.89
C HIS A 243 8.10 7.38 5.36
N LEU A 244 8.78 8.13 4.49
CA LEU A 244 9.22 9.50 4.79
C LEU A 244 8.07 10.49 5.00
N ASN A 245 6.98 10.33 4.25
CA ASN A 245 5.78 11.13 4.36
C ASN A 245 4.53 10.32 4.00
N ARG A 246 3.83 9.90 5.06
CA ARG A 246 2.64 9.03 5.00
C ARG A 246 1.44 9.62 4.26
N ARG A 247 1.53 10.86 3.76
CA ARG A 247 0.51 11.51 2.90
C ARG A 247 0.83 11.44 1.41
N ARG A 248 1.95 10.81 1.04
CA ARG A 248 2.44 10.67 -0.33
C ARG A 248 2.51 9.19 -0.72
N ASN A 249 2.47 8.93 -2.03
CA ASN A 249 2.65 7.59 -2.60
C ASN A 249 1.82 6.50 -1.90
N LEU A 250 0.52 6.70 -1.83
CA LEU A 250 -0.43 5.86 -1.09
C LEU A 250 -0.82 4.58 -1.86
N ASN A 251 -0.60 4.50 -3.17
CA ASN A 251 -0.67 3.24 -3.89
C ASN A 251 0.63 2.46 -3.69
N VAL A 252 0.48 1.26 -3.14
CA VAL A 252 1.49 0.20 -3.09
C VAL A 252 1.35 -0.70 -4.32
N GLY A 253 0.15 -1.22 -4.56
CA GLY A 253 -0.19 -2.10 -5.69
C GLY A 253 -0.60 -1.33 -6.93
N GLY A 254 -1.47 -0.33 -6.79
CA GLY A 254 -1.94 0.52 -7.88
C GLY A 254 -2.58 -0.27 -9.03
N LEU A 255 -2.60 0.33 -10.24
CA LEU A 255 -3.01 -0.37 -11.46
C LEU A 255 -1.78 -1.04 -12.07
N PHE A 256 -1.53 -2.30 -11.73
CA PHE A 256 -0.33 -3.05 -12.17
C PHE A 256 0.98 -2.32 -11.81
N LEU A 257 1.12 -1.89 -10.55
CA LEU A 257 2.26 -1.11 -10.03
C LEU A 257 2.35 0.34 -10.54
N VAL A 258 1.40 0.78 -11.38
CA VAL A 258 1.25 2.19 -11.74
C VAL A 258 0.45 2.89 -10.64
N PRO A 259 1.02 3.91 -9.95
CA PRO A 259 0.40 4.61 -8.84
C PRO A 259 -0.62 5.65 -9.36
N LEU A 260 -1.61 5.17 -10.13
CA LEU A 260 -2.48 6.02 -10.93
C LEU A 260 -3.34 6.94 -10.06
N ALA A 261 -3.81 6.48 -8.89
CA ALA A 261 -4.56 7.33 -7.99
C ALA A 261 -3.65 8.41 -7.38
N ASP A 262 -2.40 8.09 -7.03
CA ASP A 262 -1.46 9.11 -6.56
C ASP A 262 -1.13 10.17 -7.61
N ILE A 263 -1.01 9.77 -8.87
CA ILE A 263 -0.82 10.69 -9.99
C ILE A 263 -2.06 11.59 -10.10
N THR A 264 -3.25 10.99 -10.03
CA THR A 264 -4.54 11.70 -10.17
C THR A 264 -4.76 12.72 -9.04
N PHE A 265 -4.43 12.38 -7.80
CA PHE A 265 -4.57 13.27 -6.64
C PHE A 265 -3.30 14.10 -6.35
N GLY A 266 -2.25 13.93 -7.15
CA GLY A 266 -0.99 14.65 -7.06
C GLY A 266 -0.14 14.30 -5.82
N THR A 267 -0.40 13.17 -5.17
CA THR A 267 0.39 12.64 -4.04
C THR A 267 1.63 11.86 -4.50
N TYR A 268 1.79 11.60 -5.80
CA TYR A 268 2.96 10.93 -6.35
C TYR A 268 4.24 11.78 -6.22
N ARG A 269 5.30 11.24 -5.61
CA ARG A 269 6.60 11.89 -5.44
C ARG A 269 7.75 10.92 -5.74
N TYR A 270 8.76 11.44 -6.44
CA TYR A 270 10.00 10.73 -6.75
C TYR A 270 11.19 11.67 -6.51
N PRO A 271 11.79 11.65 -5.31
CA PRO A 271 12.92 12.50 -4.96
C PRO A 271 14.19 11.94 -5.60
N ARG A 272 14.39 12.28 -6.88
CA ARG A 272 15.52 11.77 -7.68
C ARG A 272 16.87 11.95 -6.98
N THR A 273 17.13 13.15 -6.43
CA THR A 273 18.40 13.46 -5.75
C THR A 273 18.66 12.55 -4.56
N LEU A 274 17.62 12.28 -3.76
CA LEU A 274 17.70 11.33 -2.64
C LEU A 274 18.02 9.92 -3.12
N MET A 275 17.37 9.46 -4.19
CA MET A 275 17.57 8.10 -4.71
C MET A 275 18.93 7.92 -5.37
N GLU A 276 19.43 8.94 -6.06
CA GLU A 276 20.76 8.95 -6.69
C GLU A 276 21.86 8.97 -5.62
N ALA A 277 21.74 9.83 -4.60
CA ALA A 277 22.64 9.84 -3.45
C ALA A 277 22.60 8.50 -2.70
N TRP A 278 21.39 7.97 -2.45
CA TRP A 278 21.21 6.65 -1.83
C TRP A 278 21.99 5.59 -2.60
N LEU A 279 21.92 5.54 -3.92
CA LEU A 279 22.62 4.53 -4.72
C LEU A 279 24.15 4.70 -4.79
N SER A 280 24.67 5.93 -4.70
CA SER A 280 26.10 6.24 -4.91
C SER A 280 27.00 5.87 -3.73
N GLU A 281 26.45 5.74 -2.51
CA GLU A 281 27.21 5.37 -1.29
C GLU A 281 28.37 6.33 -0.97
N GLU A 282 28.34 7.58 -1.45
CA GLU A 282 29.46 8.50 -1.22
C GLU A 282 29.64 8.77 0.29
N PRO A 283 30.78 8.36 0.90
CA PRO A 283 31.00 8.47 2.35
C PRO A 283 30.98 9.91 2.87
N SER A 284 31.18 10.89 1.98
CA SER A 284 31.18 12.33 2.27
C SER A 284 29.82 13.00 2.08
N THR A 285 28.76 12.25 1.75
CA THR A 285 27.43 12.83 1.53
C THR A 285 26.89 13.42 2.83
N ASP A 286 26.62 14.73 2.84
CA ASP A 286 25.82 15.34 3.91
C ASP A 286 24.35 14.89 3.77
N TRP A 287 24.06 13.73 4.33
CA TRP A 287 22.72 13.14 4.34
C TRP A 287 21.67 14.06 4.94
N ARG A 288 22.05 14.99 5.83
CA ARG A 288 21.09 15.95 6.38
C ARG A 288 20.64 16.94 5.33
N ALA A 289 21.56 17.48 4.53
CA ALA A 289 21.24 18.38 3.44
C ALA A 289 20.39 17.69 2.36
N VAL A 290 20.79 16.48 1.95
CA VAL A 290 20.05 15.68 0.96
C VAL A 290 18.63 15.36 1.44
N LEU A 291 18.47 14.92 2.70
CA LEU A 291 17.15 14.65 3.27
C LEU A 291 16.31 15.92 3.43
N GLN A 292 16.89 17.05 3.84
CA GLN A 292 16.17 18.30 3.94
C GLN A 292 15.63 18.76 2.58
N GLU A 293 16.47 18.70 1.53
CA GLU A 293 16.04 19.02 0.18
C GLU A 293 14.93 18.08 -0.30
N ALA A 294 15.09 16.78 -0.07
CA ALA A 294 14.09 15.79 -0.43
C ALA A 294 12.76 15.99 0.31
N ILE A 295 12.80 16.28 1.62
CA ILE A 295 11.60 16.57 2.42
C ILE A 295 10.90 17.82 1.89
N VAL A 296 11.64 18.86 1.53
CA VAL A 296 11.07 20.06 0.90
C VAL A 296 10.38 19.68 -0.40
N ASP A 297 11.02 18.89 -1.26
CA ASP A 297 10.45 18.46 -2.54
C ASP A 297 9.19 17.58 -2.36
N ILE A 298 9.24 16.59 -1.46
CA ILE A 298 8.12 15.72 -1.10
C ILE A 298 6.93 16.53 -0.56
N ASN A 299 7.21 17.57 0.23
CA ASN A 299 6.19 18.43 0.84
C ASN A 299 5.60 19.47 -0.11
N ARG A 300 6.29 19.86 -1.19
CA ARG A 300 5.73 20.78 -2.19
C ARG A 300 4.38 20.26 -2.68
N SER A 301 3.35 21.11 -2.64
CA SER A 301 2.01 20.75 -3.13
C SER A 301 2.04 20.61 -4.66
N PRO A 302 1.41 19.56 -5.23
CA PRO A 302 1.38 19.38 -6.69
C PRO A 302 0.61 20.53 -7.39
N TRP A 303 -0.41 21.08 -6.70
CA TRP A 303 -1.31 22.09 -7.25
C TRP A 303 -0.67 23.49 -7.34
N SER A 304 0.31 23.81 -6.49
CA SER A 304 0.92 25.15 -6.52
C SER A 304 1.92 25.33 -7.66
N PHE A 305 2.47 24.25 -8.24
CA PHE A 305 3.51 24.35 -9.27
C PHE A 305 3.00 24.07 -10.69
N GLN A 306 2.17 23.05 -10.89
CA GLN A 306 1.68 22.72 -12.23
C GLN A 306 0.63 23.71 -12.74
N ILE A 307 -0.35 24.11 -11.91
CA ILE A 307 -1.31 25.16 -12.32
C ILE A 307 -0.61 26.48 -12.51
N ARG A 308 0.26 26.91 -11.58
CA ARG A 308 0.95 28.21 -11.72
C ARG A 308 1.89 28.23 -12.91
N SER A 309 2.66 27.19 -13.19
CA SER A 309 3.56 27.17 -14.35
C SER A 309 2.83 27.00 -15.68
N THR A 310 1.66 26.34 -15.70
CA THR A 310 0.83 26.19 -16.90
C THR A 310 0.02 27.45 -17.16
N LEU A 311 -0.60 28.06 -16.14
CA LEU A 311 -1.23 29.38 -16.26
C LEU A 311 -0.20 30.47 -16.58
N LYS A 312 0.98 30.47 -15.97
CA LYS A 312 2.01 31.47 -16.28
C LYS A 312 2.50 31.33 -17.72
N ARG A 313 2.67 30.10 -18.23
CA ARG A 313 3.00 29.85 -19.64
C ARG A 313 1.84 30.16 -20.60
N ALA A 314 0.59 29.95 -20.19
CA ALA A 314 -0.59 30.32 -20.97
C ALA A 314 -0.77 31.85 -21.03
N LEU A 315 -0.65 32.53 -19.89
CA LEU A 315 -0.74 33.99 -19.79
C LEU A 315 0.43 34.71 -20.51
N GLN A 316 1.62 34.11 -20.52
CA GLN A 316 2.76 34.60 -21.31
C GLN A 316 2.65 34.36 -22.82
N ARG A 317 1.70 33.53 -23.27
CA ARG A 317 1.43 33.30 -24.71
C ARG A 317 0.29 34.15 -25.25
N THR A 318 -0.49 34.76 -24.35
CA THR A 318 -1.65 35.61 -24.68
C THR A 318 -1.40 37.10 -24.41
N ALA A 319 -0.20 37.46 -23.97
CA ALA A 319 0.30 38.83 -23.80
C ALA A 319 1.47 39.05 -24.77
#